data_AF-A0A3Q1GRH9-F1
#
_entry.id   AF-A0A3Q1GRH9-F1
#
_cell.length_a   1.000
_cell.length_b   1.000
_cell.length_c   1.000
_cell.angle_alpha   90.00
_cell.angle_beta   90.00
_cell.angle_gamma   90.00
#
_symmetry.space_group_name_H-M   'P 1'
#
loop_
_entity.id
_entity.type
_entity.pdbx_description
1 polymer ?
#
loop_
_entity_poly.entity_id
_entity_poly.type
_entity_poly.pdbx_seq_one_letter_code
_entity_poly.pdbx_strand_id
1 'polypeptide(L)'
;YSHNFCTNISPKPCLKLIRTLLNYLMLYKSDDGETVSSAGGKRKAAASVGKNEKSSESPGSPQCSHWLMKSEPESRFENGIDVKFGIEDLKALPDQTGCWDGVRNYQARNFMRQMKEGQLAFFYHSNCKEPGIAGVMKIVKESYVDHTQFDKKDVHYDATSKPDNPKWSMVDVQYQRMMKRFLPLSELKKYHLQHRASGGPLKDMALFTRARLSVQPLTAEEFDFILSLEDEEAL
;
A
#
# COMPACT_ATOMS: atom_id res chain seq x y z
N TYR A 1 45.09 -3.67 -15.48
CA TYR A 1 44.62 -3.05 -14.23
C TYR A 1 43.29 -2.36 -14.50
N SER A 2 42.19 -3.10 -14.30
CA SER A 2 40.82 -2.61 -14.45
C SER A 2 40.39 -1.94 -13.14
N HIS A 3 40.29 -0.61 -13.14
CA HIS A 3 39.73 0.13 -12.02
C HIS A 3 38.20 0.03 -12.03
N ASN A 4 37.66 -0.68 -11.04
CA ASN A 4 36.25 -0.62 -10.67
C ASN A 4 35.94 0.76 -10.10
N PHE A 5 35.12 1.54 -10.82
CA PHE A 5 34.44 2.69 -10.26
C PHE A 5 33.34 2.20 -9.32
N CYS A 6 33.64 2.15 -8.02
CA CYS A 6 32.63 2.01 -6.99
C CYS A 6 31.99 3.39 -6.79
N THR A 7 30.86 3.63 -7.44
CA THR A 7 30.09 4.86 -7.20
C THR A 7 29.47 4.79 -5.81
N ASN A 8 30.04 5.54 -4.86
CA ASN A 8 29.42 5.86 -3.58
C ASN A 8 28.17 6.73 -3.84
N ILE A 9 27.06 6.09 -4.15
CA ILE A 9 25.74 6.71 -4.07
C ILE A 9 25.37 6.64 -2.58
N SER A 10 25.40 7.78 -1.90
CA SER A 10 24.83 7.89 -0.55
C SER A 10 23.41 7.31 -0.58
N PRO A 11 23.03 6.42 0.36
CA PRO A 11 21.68 5.89 0.38
C PRO A 11 20.69 7.05 0.47
N LYS A 12 19.69 7.06 -0.43
CA LYS A 12 18.61 8.04 -0.40
C LYS A 12 17.87 7.92 0.94
N PRO A 13 17.34 9.02 1.48
CA PRO A 13 16.49 8.96 2.66
C PRO A 13 15.30 8.03 2.40
N CYS A 14 15.08 7.09 3.33
CA CYS A 14 14.13 6.01 3.24
C CYS A 14 12.96 6.22 4.24
N LEU A 15 11.78 5.74 3.84
CA LEU A 15 10.49 5.88 4.50
C LEU A 15 10.30 4.77 5.55
N LYS A 16 10.56 5.08 6.82
CA LYS A 16 10.34 4.14 7.93
C LYS A 16 8.86 3.76 8.02
N LEU A 17 8.46 2.60 7.47
CA LEU A 17 7.06 2.27 7.24
C LEU A 17 6.53 1.13 8.11
N ILE A 18 5.27 1.24 8.50
CA ILE A 18 4.75 0.47 9.61
C ILE A 18 4.07 -0.83 9.20
N ARG A 19 4.23 -1.81 10.11
CA ARG A 19 3.35 -2.96 10.30
C ARG A 19 1.99 -2.55 10.88
N THR A 20 0.96 -2.41 10.04
CA THR A 20 -0.41 -2.06 10.45
C THR A 20 -0.94 -2.99 11.58
N LEU A 21 -1.10 -2.48 12.81
CA LEU A 21 -1.82 -3.16 13.90
C LEU A 21 -3.08 -2.39 14.32
N LEU A 22 -4.21 -2.93 13.86
CA LEU A 22 -5.44 -3.28 14.60
C LEU A 22 -6.26 -2.28 15.45
N ASN A 23 -5.79 -1.10 15.85
CA ASN A 23 -6.54 -0.38 16.89
C ASN A 23 -7.69 0.51 16.42
N TYR A 24 -7.68 1.02 15.18
CA TYR A 24 -8.68 2.05 14.82
C TYR A 24 -10.05 1.49 14.38
N LEU A 25 -10.12 0.25 13.85
CA LEU A 25 -11.41 -0.32 13.43
C LEU A 25 -12.18 -1.02 14.57
N MET A 26 -11.54 -1.28 15.72
CA MET A 26 -12.24 -1.81 16.91
C MET A 26 -13.15 -0.76 17.55
N LEU A 27 -12.86 0.53 17.38
CA LEU A 27 -13.69 1.63 17.90
C LEU A 27 -14.94 1.93 17.05
N TYR A 28 -15.07 1.29 15.88
CA TYR A 28 -16.17 1.51 14.94
C TYR A 28 -16.84 0.19 14.51
N LYS A 29 -16.97 -0.75 15.44
CA LYS A 29 -17.93 -1.85 15.30
C LYS A 29 -19.26 -1.38 15.88
N SER A 30 -20.21 -1.13 15.00
CA SER A 30 -21.62 -1.14 15.37
C SER A 30 -21.98 -2.54 15.86
N ASP A 31 -22.74 -2.58 16.96
CA ASP A 31 -23.46 -3.76 17.43
C ASP A 31 -24.20 -4.39 16.26
N ASP A 32 -23.99 -5.69 16.04
CA ASP A 32 -24.94 -6.63 15.43
C ASP A 32 -24.26 -8.00 15.46
N GLY A 33 -24.63 -8.78 16.47
CA GLY A 33 -24.24 -10.17 16.60
C GLY A 33 -25.10 -11.06 15.72
N GLU A 34 -24.46 -11.94 14.96
CA GLU A 34 -25.04 -13.23 14.62
C GLU A 34 -23.94 -14.24 14.27
N THR A 35 -23.89 -15.30 15.07
CA THR A 35 -23.04 -16.48 14.91
C THR A 35 -23.75 -17.51 14.04
N VAL A 36 -23.10 -18.00 12.99
CA VAL A 36 -23.41 -19.31 12.41
C VAL A 36 -22.12 -20.07 12.08
N SER A 37 -22.07 -21.31 12.58
CA SER A 37 -20.99 -22.28 12.51
C SER A 37 -21.12 -23.26 11.33
N SER A 38 -20.07 -24.10 11.16
CA SER A 38 -20.06 -25.44 10.52
C SER A 38 -19.80 -25.45 9.00
N ALA A 39 -19.02 -26.34 8.38
CA ALA A 39 -18.06 -27.38 8.79
C ALA A 39 -17.26 -27.80 7.53
N GLY A 40 -16.11 -28.45 7.73
CA GLY A 40 -15.18 -28.83 6.67
C GLY A 40 -15.53 -30.11 5.90
N GLY A 41 -14.90 -30.25 4.72
CA GLY A 41 -14.84 -31.49 3.96
C GLY A 41 -13.59 -31.54 3.07
N LYS A 42 -12.65 -32.46 3.37
CA LYS A 42 -11.51 -32.83 2.51
C LYS A 42 -11.97 -33.86 1.47
N ARG A 43 -11.39 -33.85 0.26
CA ARG A 43 -10.87 -35.05 -0.45
C ARG A 43 -10.05 -34.71 -1.71
N LYS A 44 -9.31 -35.73 -2.15
CA LYS A 44 -8.05 -35.80 -2.93
C LYS A 44 -8.18 -35.61 -4.46
N ALA A 45 -7.01 -35.43 -5.07
CA ALA A 45 -6.64 -35.32 -6.47
C ALA A 45 -6.79 -36.59 -7.35
N ALA A 46 -6.85 -36.37 -8.68
CA ALA A 46 -6.29 -37.22 -9.75
C ALA A 46 -6.13 -36.40 -11.07
N ALA A 47 -5.24 -36.86 -11.97
CA ALA A 47 -4.51 -36.09 -12.99
C ALA A 47 -4.97 -36.24 -14.47
N SER A 48 -4.57 -35.25 -15.30
CA SER A 48 -4.12 -35.21 -16.73
C SER A 48 -4.79 -36.12 -17.80
N VAL A 49 -5.12 -35.73 -19.05
CA VAL A 49 -4.41 -34.98 -20.12
C VAL A 49 -5.45 -34.61 -21.22
N GLY A 50 -5.24 -33.52 -21.96
CA GLY A 50 -5.84 -33.35 -23.30
C GLY A 50 -5.63 -31.95 -23.89
N LYS A 51 -4.63 -31.79 -24.76
CA LYS A 51 -4.39 -30.56 -25.57
C LYS A 51 -5.48 -30.43 -26.64
N ASN A 52 -6.08 -29.25 -26.79
CA ASN A 52 -6.33 -28.67 -28.11
C ASN A 52 -6.47 -27.15 -28.06
N GLU A 53 -5.92 -26.51 -29.09
CA GLU A 53 -5.73 -25.06 -29.24
C GLU A 53 -7.07 -24.30 -29.37
N LYS A 54 -7.22 -23.22 -28.60
CA LYS A 54 -8.00 -22.05 -29.02
C LYS A 54 -7.57 -20.83 -28.22
N SER A 55 -7.17 -19.79 -28.95
CA SER A 55 -6.96 -18.44 -28.48
C SER A 55 -8.20 -17.96 -27.73
N SER A 56 -8.09 -17.84 -26.41
CA SER A 56 -9.00 -17.07 -25.58
C SER A 56 -8.17 -16.02 -24.87
N GLU A 57 -8.32 -14.77 -25.32
CA GLU A 57 -8.00 -13.62 -24.48
C GLU A 57 -8.76 -13.82 -23.17
N SER A 58 -8.00 -14.14 -22.13
CA SER A 58 -8.50 -14.13 -20.77
C SER A 58 -9.00 -12.72 -20.52
N PRO A 59 -10.19 -12.51 -19.90
CA PRO A 59 -10.59 -11.17 -19.49
C PRO A 59 -9.45 -10.64 -18.64
N GLY A 60 -8.74 -9.63 -19.17
CA GLY A 60 -7.50 -9.16 -18.60
C GLY A 60 -7.75 -8.90 -17.12
N SER A 61 -6.94 -9.53 -16.26
CA SER A 61 -6.93 -9.19 -14.83
C SER A 61 -6.98 -7.66 -14.73
N PRO A 62 -7.95 -7.06 -14.03
CA PRO A 62 -8.15 -5.62 -14.06
C PRO A 62 -6.81 -4.95 -13.79
N GLN A 63 -6.30 -4.24 -14.80
CA GLN A 63 -5.00 -3.60 -14.71
C GLN A 63 -5.15 -2.43 -13.76
N CYS A 64 -4.77 -2.64 -12.50
CA CYS A 64 -4.72 -1.59 -11.51
C CYS A 64 -3.52 -0.71 -11.86
N SER A 65 -3.79 0.50 -12.36
CA SER A 65 -2.76 1.50 -12.69
C SER A 65 -2.53 2.50 -11.56
N HIS A 66 -3.33 2.45 -10.51
CA HIS A 66 -3.33 3.37 -9.39
C HIS A 66 -3.17 2.63 -8.06
N TRP A 67 -2.66 3.33 -7.05
CA TRP A 67 -2.32 2.74 -5.76
C TRP A 67 -2.75 3.61 -4.58
N LEU A 68 -2.85 3.01 -3.40
CA LEU A 68 -2.91 3.70 -2.11
C LEU A 68 -1.83 3.11 -1.22
N MET A 69 -1.02 3.98 -0.62
CA MET A 69 0.10 3.58 0.23
C MET A 69 0.02 4.30 1.58
N LYS A 70 0.04 3.53 2.67
CA LYS A 70 -0.19 4.03 4.04
C LYS A 70 1.13 4.32 4.75
N SER A 71 1.24 5.50 5.36
CA SER A 71 2.34 5.91 6.24
C SER A 71 1.79 6.59 7.50
N GLU A 72 2.58 6.74 8.56
CA GLU A 72 2.13 7.37 9.82
C GLU A 72 2.71 8.78 9.99
N PRO A 73 1.89 9.83 10.03
CA PRO A 73 2.39 11.21 10.14
C PRO A 73 2.74 11.63 11.58
N GLU A 74 2.31 10.87 12.59
CA GLU A 74 2.54 11.16 14.01
C GLU A 74 3.65 10.28 14.58
N SER A 75 4.35 10.77 15.61
CA SER A 75 5.44 10.02 16.25
C SER A 75 4.94 8.75 16.90
N ARG A 76 5.60 7.64 16.58
CA ARG A 76 5.40 6.35 17.22
C ARG A 76 6.70 5.59 17.18
N PHE A 77 7.05 4.96 18.30
CA PHE A 77 8.29 4.22 18.41
C PHE A 77 8.06 2.72 18.22
N GLU A 78 8.83 2.10 17.32
CA GLU A 78 8.98 0.66 17.22
C GLU A 78 10.41 0.30 17.60
N ASN A 79 10.61 -0.60 18.56
CA ASN A 79 11.94 -1.02 19.03
C ASN A 79 12.89 0.17 19.34
N GLY A 80 12.36 1.28 19.84
CA GLY A 80 13.13 2.48 20.18
C GLY A 80 13.40 3.44 19.00
N ILE A 81 12.86 3.19 17.82
CA ILE A 81 13.03 4.01 16.62
C ILE A 81 11.69 4.66 16.26
N ASP A 82 11.70 5.98 16.09
CA ASP A 82 10.53 6.69 15.57
C ASP A 82 10.34 6.34 14.09
N VAL A 83 9.14 5.84 13.78
CA VAL A 83 8.67 5.45 12.45
C VAL A 83 7.77 6.51 11.82
N LYS A 84 7.70 7.71 12.40
CA LYS A 84 7.02 8.87 11.82
C LYS A 84 7.51 9.15 10.41
N PHE A 85 6.57 9.21 9.48
CA PHE A 85 6.76 9.73 8.14
C PHE A 85 5.43 10.21 7.52
N GLY A 86 5.22 11.52 7.49
CA GLY A 86 4.08 12.18 6.85
C GLY A 86 4.37 12.66 5.42
N ILE A 87 3.35 13.20 4.75
CA ILE A 87 3.50 13.70 3.37
C ILE A 87 4.40 14.95 3.30
N GLU A 88 4.37 15.79 4.33
CA GLU A 88 5.27 16.94 4.43
C GLU A 88 6.74 16.51 4.58
N ASP A 89 6.99 15.36 5.22
CA ASP A 89 8.34 14.78 5.29
C ASP A 89 8.81 14.35 3.89
N LEU A 90 7.95 13.72 3.06
CA LEU A 90 8.25 13.40 1.66
C LEU A 90 8.60 14.65 0.84
N LYS A 91 7.77 15.69 1.00
CA LYS A 91 7.91 16.96 0.30
C LYS A 91 9.21 17.69 0.68
N ALA A 92 9.72 17.48 1.89
CA ALA A 92 10.96 18.04 2.39
C ALA A 92 12.23 17.27 1.97
N LEU A 93 12.09 16.04 1.42
CA LEU A 93 13.23 15.27 0.93
C LEU A 93 13.87 15.92 -0.33
N PRO A 94 15.16 15.66 -0.60
CA PRO A 94 15.77 15.99 -1.87
C PRO A 94 14.95 15.44 -3.06
N ASP A 95 14.74 16.27 -4.08
CA ASP A 95 13.88 15.98 -5.24
C ASP A 95 12.45 15.52 -4.87
N GLN A 96 12.04 15.79 -3.63
CA GLN A 96 10.79 15.35 -3.02
C GLN A 96 10.56 13.83 -3.20
N THR A 97 11.66 13.07 -3.17
CA THR A 97 11.72 11.65 -3.52
C THR A 97 12.25 10.82 -2.36
N GLY A 98 11.58 9.71 -2.05
CA GLY A 98 11.94 8.81 -0.97
C GLY A 98 11.73 7.34 -1.34
N CYS A 99 12.49 6.46 -0.71
CA CYS A 99 12.37 5.01 -0.88
C CYS A 99 11.26 4.46 0.03
N TRP A 100 10.28 3.69 -0.49
CA TRP A 100 9.15 3.15 0.27
C TRP A 100 9.47 1.79 0.89
N ASP A 101 10.32 1.80 1.91
CA ASP A 101 10.80 0.59 2.60
C ASP A 101 9.81 0.08 3.67
N GLY A 102 10.26 -0.88 4.48
CA GLY A 102 9.55 -1.35 5.69
C GLY A 102 8.33 -2.24 5.45
N VAL A 103 7.93 -2.48 4.20
CA VAL A 103 6.81 -3.38 3.90
C VAL A 103 7.20 -4.83 4.21
N ARG A 104 6.53 -5.41 5.22
CA ARG A 104 6.70 -6.81 5.67
C ARG A 104 5.45 -7.67 5.50
N ASN A 105 4.57 -7.28 4.58
CA ASN A 105 3.39 -8.05 4.18
C ASN A 105 3.59 -8.59 2.75
N TYR A 106 3.48 -9.91 2.56
CA TYR A 106 3.73 -10.56 1.27
C TYR A 106 2.80 -10.07 0.15
N GLN A 107 1.54 -9.79 0.45
CA GLN A 107 0.59 -9.28 -0.53
C GLN A 107 0.93 -7.83 -0.92
N ALA A 108 1.21 -6.97 0.05
CA ALA A 108 1.65 -5.59 -0.20
C ALA A 108 2.94 -5.56 -1.02
N ARG A 109 3.91 -6.42 -0.71
CA ARG A 109 5.14 -6.59 -1.49
C ARG A 109 4.84 -6.99 -2.94
N ASN A 110 3.94 -7.96 -3.14
CA ASN A 110 3.58 -8.40 -4.48
C ASN A 110 2.90 -7.28 -5.29
N PHE A 111 2.14 -6.39 -4.63
CA PHE A 111 1.61 -5.18 -5.28
C PHE A 111 2.71 -4.19 -5.65
N MET A 112 3.67 -3.92 -4.77
CA MET A 112 4.81 -3.07 -5.13
C MET A 112 5.61 -3.60 -6.32
N ARG A 113 5.76 -4.93 -6.44
CA ARG A 113 6.41 -5.57 -7.60
C ARG A 113 5.65 -5.41 -8.91
N GLN A 114 4.37 -5.04 -8.86
CA GLN A 114 3.54 -4.77 -10.03
C GLN A 114 3.54 -3.28 -10.42
N MET A 115 4.04 -2.39 -9.54
CA MET A 115 4.10 -0.95 -9.81
C MET A 115 5.01 -0.65 -10.99
N LYS A 116 4.58 0.32 -11.81
CA LYS A 116 5.32 0.84 -12.96
C LYS A 116 5.65 2.31 -12.76
N GLU A 117 6.81 2.72 -13.26
CA GLU A 117 7.21 4.12 -13.26
C GLU A 117 6.13 4.99 -13.94
N GLY A 118 5.85 6.14 -13.36
CA GLY A 118 4.79 7.04 -13.81
C GLY A 118 3.40 6.76 -13.23
N GLN A 119 3.15 5.59 -12.65
CA GLN A 119 1.87 5.31 -11.98
C GLN A 119 1.69 6.19 -10.73
N LEU A 120 0.45 6.58 -10.46
CA LEU A 120 0.11 7.43 -9.32
C LEU A 120 -0.33 6.61 -8.12
N ALA A 121 -0.09 7.17 -6.94
CA ALA A 121 -0.50 6.62 -5.67
C ALA A 121 -1.04 7.72 -4.75
N PHE A 122 -2.08 7.42 -3.99
CA PHE A 122 -2.47 8.24 -2.85
C PHE A 122 -1.53 7.99 -1.66
N PHE A 123 -1.04 9.08 -1.07
CA PHE A 123 -0.35 9.07 0.21
C PHE A 123 -1.42 9.12 1.32
N TYR A 124 -1.58 8.00 2.03
CA TYR A 124 -2.57 7.85 3.08
C TYR A 124 -1.92 7.97 4.47
N HIS A 125 -2.42 8.91 5.28
CA HIS A 125 -2.07 9.03 6.70
C HIS A 125 -2.85 8.00 7.51
N SER A 126 -2.13 7.10 8.17
CA SER A 126 -2.67 6.05 9.02
C SER A 126 -2.22 6.22 10.46
N ASN A 127 -2.91 5.55 11.39
CA ASN A 127 -2.57 5.49 12.81
C ASN A 127 -2.26 6.86 13.47
N CYS A 128 -2.98 7.88 13.04
CA CYS A 128 -2.95 9.23 13.57
C CYS A 128 -4.35 9.63 14.05
N LYS A 129 -4.47 10.79 14.69
CA LYS A 129 -5.76 11.31 15.15
C LYS A 129 -6.75 11.49 14.00
N GLU A 130 -6.26 11.98 12.87
CA GLU A 130 -7.02 12.25 11.66
C GLU A 130 -6.48 11.40 10.49
N PRO A 131 -6.93 10.13 10.36
CA PRO A 131 -6.50 9.28 9.26
C PRO A 131 -7.24 9.64 7.97
N GLY A 132 -6.56 9.56 6.83
CA GLY A 132 -7.14 9.99 5.55
C GLY A 132 -6.12 10.14 4.43
N ILE A 133 -6.59 10.55 3.26
CA ILE A 133 -5.74 10.81 2.09
C ILE A 133 -5.25 12.26 2.14
N ALA A 134 -3.94 12.44 2.17
CA ALA A 134 -3.30 13.75 2.29
C ALA A 134 -2.82 14.32 0.95
N GLY A 135 -2.46 13.45 0.00
CA GLY A 135 -2.02 13.90 -1.32
C GLY A 135 -1.73 12.78 -2.29
N VAL A 136 -1.15 13.18 -3.42
CA VAL A 136 -0.80 12.32 -4.54
C VAL A 136 0.71 12.29 -4.70
N MET A 137 1.22 11.10 -4.96
CA MET A 137 2.62 10.84 -5.31
C MET A 137 2.68 9.94 -6.55
N LYS A 138 3.88 9.78 -7.10
CA LYS A 138 4.15 9.02 -8.32
C LYS A 138 5.28 8.03 -8.08
N ILE A 139 5.18 6.84 -8.66
CA ILE A 139 6.27 5.87 -8.68
C ILE A 139 7.36 6.37 -9.64
N VAL A 140 8.59 6.54 -9.14
CA VAL A 140 9.75 7.01 -9.93
C VAL A 140 10.88 5.99 -10.03
N LYS A 141 10.73 4.84 -9.36
CA LYS A 141 11.58 3.67 -9.56
C LYS A 141 10.77 2.40 -9.30
N GLU A 142 10.78 1.48 -10.26
CA GLU A 142 10.16 0.16 -10.09
C GLU A 142 10.79 -0.64 -8.94
N SER A 143 10.15 -1.75 -8.59
CA SER A 143 10.50 -2.52 -7.40
C SER A 143 11.94 -3.03 -7.39
N TYR A 144 12.64 -2.82 -6.28
CA TYR A 144 13.99 -3.31 -6.03
C TYR A 144 14.11 -3.82 -4.59
N VAL A 145 15.28 -4.39 -4.25
CA VAL A 145 15.52 -4.98 -2.92
C VAL A 145 15.45 -3.91 -1.83
N ASP A 146 14.65 -4.18 -0.79
CA ASP A 146 14.62 -3.33 0.39
C ASP A 146 15.89 -3.55 1.23
N HIS A 147 16.78 -2.56 1.35
CA HIS A 147 18.02 -2.76 2.08
C HIS A 147 17.81 -2.83 3.61
N THR A 148 16.71 -2.30 4.16
CA THR A 148 16.46 -2.30 5.61
C THR A 148 16.23 -3.69 6.16
N GLN A 149 15.83 -4.64 5.31
CA GLN A 149 15.64 -6.04 5.72
C GLN A 149 16.94 -6.70 6.21
N PHE A 150 18.11 -6.15 5.88
CA PHE A 150 19.42 -6.70 6.26
C PHE A 150 20.08 -5.95 7.42
N ASP A 151 19.59 -4.77 7.80
CA ASP A 151 20.18 -3.96 8.87
C ASP A 151 19.59 -4.36 10.23
N LYS A 152 20.42 -4.96 11.10
CA LYS A 152 20.02 -5.39 12.45
C LYS A 152 19.58 -4.23 13.36
N LYS A 153 19.95 -3.00 13.04
CA LYS A 153 19.54 -1.81 13.79
C LYS A 153 18.21 -1.26 13.30
N ASP A 154 17.75 -1.67 12.13
CA ASP A 154 16.49 -1.21 11.58
C ASP A 154 15.32 -1.95 12.21
N VAL A 155 14.20 -1.25 12.40
CA VAL A 155 12.95 -1.81 12.93
C VAL A 155 12.37 -2.92 12.06
N HIS A 156 12.72 -2.92 10.78
CA HIS A 156 12.21 -3.84 9.77
C HIS A 156 13.25 -4.90 9.39
N TYR A 157 14.28 -5.11 10.20
CA TYR A 157 15.22 -6.22 10.06
C TYR A 157 14.49 -7.56 9.95
N ASP A 158 14.89 -8.40 8.98
CA ASP A 158 14.40 -9.77 8.86
C ASP A 158 15.58 -10.75 8.81
N ALA A 159 15.88 -11.38 9.96
CA ALA A 159 16.93 -12.38 10.11
C ALA A 159 16.80 -13.58 9.16
N THR A 160 15.60 -13.79 8.59
CA THR A 160 15.31 -14.90 7.69
C THR A 160 15.41 -14.51 6.22
N SER A 161 15.64 -13.23 5.89
CA SER A 161 15.92 -12.78 4.53
C SER A 161 17.41 -12.87 4.23
N LYS A 162 17.75 -13.40 3.05
CA LYS A 162 19.14 -13.62 2.65
C LYS A 162 19.50 -12.74 1.44
N PRO A 163 20.75 -12.22 1.34
CA PRO A 163 21.16 -11.37 0.23
C PRO A 163 21.04 -12.02 -1.16
N ASP A 164 21.20 -13.34 -1.25
CA ASP A 164 21.07 -14.12 -2.49
C ASP A 164 19.61 -14.34 -2.92
N ASN A 165 18.66 -14.23 -1.98
CA ASN A 165 17.23 -14.35 -2.26
C ASN A 165 16.41 -13.42 -1.34
N PRO A 166 16.45 -12.10 -1.58
CA PRO A 166 15.80 -11.11 -0.74
C PRO A 166 14.29 -11.29 -0.74
N LYS A 167 13.71 -11.35 0.47
CA LYS A 167 12.26 -11.49 0.66
C LYS A 167 11.50 -10.22 0.34
N TRP A 168 12.04 -9.07 0.75
CA TRP A 168 11.34 -7.80 0.75
C TRP A 168 11.84 -6.89 -0.37
N SER A 169 10.91 -6.07 -0.85
CA SER A 169 11.14 -5.16 -1.95
C SER A 169 10.54 -3.81 -1.59
N MET A 170 11.04 -2.76 -2.21
CA MET A 170 10.55 -1.38 -2.10
C MET A 170 10.54 -0.71 -3.47
N VAL A 171 10.01 0.50 -3.55
CA VAL A 171 9.97 1.37 -4.75
C VAL A 171 10.47 2.76 -4.36
N ASP A 172 10.83 3.62 -5.32
CA ASP A 172 10.97 5.06 -5.03
C ASP A 172 9.69 5.78 -5.42
N VAL A 173 9.22 6.68 -4.55
CA VAL A 173 8.09 7.56 -4.81
C VAL A 173 8.53 9.01 -4.81
N GLN A 174 7.85 9.83 -5.61
CA GLN A 174 8.05 11.28 -5.65
C GLN A 174 6.73 11.98 -5.38
N TYR A 175 6.76 12.96 -4.46
CA TYR A 175 5.64 13.87 -4.23
C TYR A 175 5.15 14.49 -5.54
N GLN A 176 3.83 14.62 -5.71
CA GLN A 176 3.26 15.37 -6.84
C GLN A 176 2.53 16.61 -6.35
N ARG A 177 1.52 16.42 -5.47
CA ARG A 177 0.73 17.52 -4.91
C ARG A 177 -0.03 17.07 -3.65
N MET A 178 -0.47 18.04 -2.85
CA MET A 178 -1.52 17.81 -1.86
C MET A 178 -2.87 17.57 -2.54
N MET A 179 -3.80 16.94 -1.83
CA MET A 179 -5.23 17.02 -2.19
C MET A 179 -5.69 18.48 -2.03
N LYS A 180 -6.70 18.94 -2.80
CA LYS A 180 -7.27 20.29 -2.59
C LYS A 180 -7.83 20.47 -1.18
N ARG A 181 -8.36 19.39 -0.61
CA ARG A 181 -8.74 19.26 0.80
C ARG A 181 -8.35 17.87 1.31
N PHE A 182 -8.08 17.75 2.60
CA PHE A 182 -7.86 16.44 3.23
C PHE A 182 -9.12 15.57 3.11
N LEU A 183 -8.96 14.30 2.72
CA LEU A 183 -10.08 13.36 2.63
C LEU A 183 -10.04 12.39 3.82
N PRO A 184 -10.79 12.64 4.90
CA PRO A 184 -10.74 11.82 6.10
C PRO A 184 -11.32 10.41 5.85
N LEU A 185 -10.80 9.42 6.58
CA LEU A 185 -11.26 8.04 6.53
C LEU A 185 -12.78 7.92 6.81
N SER A 186 -13.32 8.76 7.68
CA SER A 186 -14.75 8.80 8.03
C SER A 186 -15.62 9.11 6.80
N GLU A 187 -15.23 10.09 6.00
CA GLU A 187 -15.91 10.46 4.76
C GLU A 187 -15.81 9.33 3.72
N LEU A 188 -14.60 8.83 3.47
CA LEU A 188 -14.40 7.71 2.53
C LEU A 188 -15.24 6.48 2.94
N LYS A 189 -15.40 6.23 4.25
CA LYS A 189 -16.23 5.15 4.79
C LYS A 189 -17.72 5.37 4.51
N LYS A 190 -18.23 6.60 4.65
CA LYS A 190 -19.62 6.95 4.33
C LYS A 190 -19.93 6.58 2.87
N TYR A 191 -19.10 7.04 1.93
CA TYR A 191 -19.25 6.73 0.51
C TYR A 191 -19.12 5.23 0.22
N HIS A 192 -18.14 4.54 0.83
CA HIS A 192 -18.02 3.09 0.68
C HIS A 192 -19.29 2.35 1.10
N LEU A 193 -19.86 2.67 2.26
CA LEU A 193 -21.09 2.03 2.74
C LEU A 193 -22.29 2.32 1.83
N GLN A 194 -22.43 3.56 1.36
CA GLN A 194 -23.45 3.92 0.38
C GLN A 194 -23.28 3.14 -0.92
N HIS A 195 -22.06 3.11 -1.47
CA HIS A 195 -21.75 2.42 -2.72
C HIS A 195 -21.88 0.90 -2.62
N ARG A 196 -21.69 0.31 -1.44
CA ARG A 196 -21.99 -1.10 -1.20
C ARG A 196 -23.48 -1.43 -1.37
N ALA A 197 -24.37 -0.50 -1.03
CA ALA A 197 -25.80 -0.67 -1.18
C ALA A 197 -26.29 -0.32 -2.59
N SER A 198 -25.74 0.73 -3.21
CA SER A 198 -26.21 1.27 -4.51
C SER A 198 -25.42 0.80 -5.73
N GLY A 199 -24.25 0.18 -5.55
CA GLY A 199 -23.37 -0.25 -6.65
C GLY A 199 -22.47 0.87 -7.19
N GLY A 200 -21.80 1.64 -6.33
CA GLY A 200 -20.91 2.73 -6.73
C GLY A 200 -19.41 2.38 -6.79
N PRO A 201 -18.54 3.33 -7.20
CA PRO A 201 -17.10 3.09 -7.43
C PRO A 201 -16.35 2.52 -6.23
N LEU A 202 -16.66 2.99 -5.02
CA LEU A 202 -15.94 2.58 -3.80
C LEU A 202 -16.47 1.30 -3.14
N LYS A 203 -17.42 0.58 -3.75
CA LYS A 203 -18.11 -0.55 -3.11
C LYS A 203 -17.17 -1.67 -2.63
N ASP A 204 -16.08 -1.92 -3.35
CA ASP A 204 -15.13 -3.01 -3.07
C ASP A 204 -13.74 -2.51 -2.64
N MET A 205 -13.62 -1.21 -2.35
CA MET A 205 -12.34 -0.53 -2.09
C MET A 205 -11.50 -1.24 -1.02
N ALA A 206 -10.25 -1.56 -1.38
CA ALA A 206 -9.30 -2.30 -0.55
C ALA A 206 -9.03 -1.64 0.82
N LEU A 207 -9.23 -0.32 0.93
CA LEU A 207 -9.09 0.42 2.18
C LEU A 207 -9.99 -0.14 3.29
N PHE A 208 -11.21 -0.57 2.92
CA PHE A 208 -12.22 -1.11 3.84
C PHE A 208 -12.28 -2.63 3.83
N THR A 209 -12.09 -3.27 2.68
CA THR A 209 -12.17 -4.74 2.56
C THR A 209 -10.89 -5.44 3.00
N ARG A 210 -9.75 -4.74 3.01
CA ARG A 210 -8.42 -5.26 3.39
C ARG A 210 -7.67 -4.29 4.30
N ALA A 211 -8.26 -3.96 5.45
CA ALA A 211 -7.77 -2.92 6.36
C ALA A 211 -6.27 -3.04 6.75
N ARG A 212 -5.76 -4.27 6.92
CA ARG A 212 -4.36 -4.53 7.34
C ARG A 212 -3.33 -4.47 6.20
N LEU A 213 -3.77 -4.23 4.96
CA LEU A 213 -2.92 -4.12 3.79
C LEU A 213 -2.45 -2.67 3.62
N SER A 214 -1.13 -2.43 3.67
CA SER A 214 -0.55 -1.08 3.62
C SER A 214 -0.30 -0.55 2.21
N VAL A 215 -0.16 -1.43 1.22
CA VAL A 215 -0.07 -1.09 -0.21
C VAL A 215 -1.24 -1.75 -0.92
N GLN A 216 -2.10 -0.94 -1.50
CA GLN A 216 -3.38 -1.36 -2.01
C GLN A 216 -3.52 -0.94 -3.49
N PRO A 217 -3.97 -1.84 -4.38
CA PRO A 217 -4.34 -1.43 -5.72
C PRO A 217 -5.64 -0.62 -5.69
N LEU A 218 -5.78 0.31 -6.63
CA LEU A 218 -7.02 0.99 -6.92
C LEU A 218 -7.38 0.79 -8.40
N THR A 219 -8.67 0.63 -8.68
CA THR A 219 -9.18 0.73 -10.03
C THR A 219 -9.13 2.19 -10.51
N ALA A 220 -9.25 2.41 -11.82
CA ALA A 220 -9.41 3.77 -12.35
C ALA A 220 -10.65 4.46 -11.76
N GLU A 221 -11.78 3.74 -11.68
CA GLU A 221 -13.03 4.27 -11.11
C GLU A 221 -12.89 4.69 -9.64
N GLU A 222 -12.19 3.90 -8.82
CA GLU A 222 -11.93 4.25 -7.42
C GLU A 222 -11.03 5.49 -7.32
N PHE A 223 -9.99 5.56 -8.14
CA PHE A 223 -9.04 6.68 -8.15
C PHE A 223 -9.72 7.98 -8.58
N ASP A 224 -10.45 7.94 -9.71
CA ASP A 224 -11.15 9.10 -10.26
C ASP A 224 -12.25 9.60 -9.32
N PHE A 225 -12.98 8.69 -8.68
CA PHE A 225 -13.99 9.08 -7.68
C PHE A 225 -13.36 9.77 -6.47
N ILE A 226 -12.23 9.27 -5.96
CA ILE A 226 -11.54 9.92 -4.84
C ILE A 226 -11.03 11.31 -5.24
N LEU A 227 -10.52 11.46 -6.47
CA LEU A 227 -10.13 12.76 -6.98
C LEU A 227 -11.32 13.72 -7.11
N SER A 228 -12.50 13.26 -7.53
CA SER A 228 -13.67 14.13 -7.65
C SER A 228 -14.14 14.68 -6.30
N LEU A 229 -13.90 13.97 -5.20
CA LEU A 229 -14.21 14.47 -3.85
C LEU A 229 -13.42 15.74 -3.50
N GLU A 230 -12.29 16.01 -4.15
CA GLU A 230 -11.50 17.23 -3.90
C GLU A 230 -12.29 18.52 -4.14
N ASP A 231 -13.31 18.49 -5.00
CA ASP A 231 -14.12 19.64 -5.40
C ASP A 231 -15.48 19.72 -4.68
N GLU A 232 -15.81 18.72 -3.86
CA GLU A 232 -17.06 18.65 -3.09
C GLU A 232 -16.90 19.27 -1.69
N GLU A 233 -18.00 19.78 -1.12
CA GLU A 233 -18.05 20.17 0.29
C GLU A 233 -17.87 18.95 1.21
N ALA A 234 -17.16 19.13 2.34
CA ALA A 234 -16.89 18.03 3.27
C ALA A 234 -18.18 17.53 3.96
N LEU A 235 -18.31 16.19 4.09
CA LEU A 235 -19.47 15.49 4.66
C LEU A 235 -19.46 15.31 6.18
#